data_AF-A0A1Q7ALB9-F1
#
_entry.id   AF-A0A1Q7ALB9-F1
#
_cell.length_a   1.000
_cell.length_b   1.000
_cell.length_c   1.000
_cell.angle_alpha   90.00
_cell.angle_beta   90.00
_cell.angle_gamma   90.00
#
_symmetry.space_group_name_H-M   'P 1'
#
loop_
_entity.id
_entity.type
_entity.pdbx_description
1 polymer ?
#
loop_
_entity_poly.entity_id
_entity_poly.type
_entity_poly.pdbx_seq_one_letter_code
_entity_poly.pdbx_strand_id
1 'polypeptide(L)' 'MIDRTKLPNSFEFVVTAGARARQLLAGSVPRVEVGEHKKTTVAQREVITKQVEKIEPGETKTGTIE' A
#
# COMPACT_ATOMS: atom_id res chain seq x y z
N MET A 1 5.10 7.73 13.21
CA MET A 1 4.98 6.27 13.02
C MET A 1 3.50 5.93 12.94
N ILE A 2 3.09 4.98 12.10
CA ILE A 2 1.68 4.57 11.98
C ILE A 2 1.31 3.68 13.17
N ASP A 3 0.16 3.96 13.79
CA ASP A 3 -0.40 3.16 14.87
C ASP A 3 -0.91 1.82 14.32
N ARG A 4 -0.30 0.72 14.78
CA ARG A 4 -0.58 -0.65 14.31
C ARG A 4 -1.61 -1.37 15.16
N THR A 5 -1.97 -0.83 16.33
CA THR A 5 -2.90 -1.47 17.27
C THR A 5 -4.32 -1.58 16.73
N LYS A 6 -4.65 -0.74 15.75
CA LYS A 6 -5.96 -0.71 15.07
C LYS A 6 -5.99 -1.54 13.79
N LEU A 7 -4.89 -2.22 13.44
CA LEU A 7 -4.84 -3.03 12.23
C LEU A 7 -5.45 -4.42 12.51
N PRO A 8 -6.42 -4.87 11.71
CA PRO A 8 -7.03 -6.19 11.88
C PRO A 8 -6.01 -7.31 11.72
N ASN A 9 -5.01 -7.13 10.85
CA ASN A 9 -3.89 -8.05 10.69
C ASN A 9 -2.57 -7.28 10.47
N SER A 10 -1.73 -7.25 11.50
CA SER A 10 -0.45 -6.55 11.45
C SER A 10 0.57 -7.19 10.51
N PHE A 11 0.53 -8.52 10.31
CA PHE A 11 1.44 -9.21 9.40
C PHE A 11 1.13 -8.89 7.95
N GLU A 12 -0.15 -8.99 7.57
CA GLU A 12 -0.60 -8.64 6.22
C GLU A 12 -0.33 -7.18 5.87
N PHE A 13 -0.52 -6.27 6.83
CA PHE A 13 -0.14 -4.87 6.66
C PHE A 13 1.34 -4.71 6.31
N VAL A 14 2.24 -5.37 7.05
CA VAL A 14 3.68 -5.28 6.80
C VAL A 14 4.06 -5.88 5.44
N VAL A 15 3.50 -7.04 5.09
CA VAL A 15 3.77 -7.70 3.80
C VAL A 15 3.30 -6.83 2.63
N THR A 16 2.08 -6.28 2.71
CA THR A 16 1.50 -5.44 1.67
C THR A 16 2.26 -4.12 1.54
N ALA A 17 2.55 -3.44 2.66
CA ALA A 17 3.31 -2.20 2.65
C ALA A 17 4.75 -2.40 2.16
N GLY A 18 5.38 -3.55 2.47
CA GLY A 18 6.70 -3.92 1.97
C GLY A 18 6.72 -4.12 0.46
N ALA A 19 5.74 -4.87 -0.08
CA ALA A 19 5.57 -5.04 -1.52
C ALA A 19 5.33 -3.69 -2.22
N ARG A 20 4.47 -2.84 -1.64
CA ARG A 20 4.19 -1.51 -2.18
C ARG A 20 5.40 -0.58 -2.13
N ALA A 21 6.19 -0.60 -1.07
CA ALA A 21 7.42 0.17 -0.98
C ALA A 21 8.41 -0.19 -2.11
N ARG A 22 8.50 -1.48 -2.48
CA ARG A 22 9.29 -1.91 -3.64
C ARG A 22 8.76 -1.33 -4.96
N GLN A 23 7.44 -1.27 -5.15
CA GLN A 23 6.85 -0.64 -6.33
C GLN A 23 7.20 0.86 -6.39
N LEU A 24 7.11 1.57 -5.27
CA LEU A 24 7.51 2.99 -5.20
C LEU A 24 9.01 3.18 -5.43
N LEU A 25 9.84 2.24 -4.98
CA LEU A 25 11.27 2.25 -5.27
C LEU A 25 11.55 2.06 -6.77
N ALA A 26 10.78 1.20 -7.44
CA ALA A 26 10.84 0.98 -8.89
C ALA A 26 10.24 2.12 -9.74
N GLY A 27 9.75 3.20 -9.13
CA GLY A 27 9.21 4.36 -9.85
C GLY A 27 7.69 4.36 -10.03
N SER A 28 6.95 3.45 -9.37
CA SER A 28 5.48 3.52 -9.35
C SER A 28 5.00 4.85 -8.77
N VAL A 29 3.93 5.38 -9.35
CA VAL A 29 3.26 6.59 -8.89
C VAL A 29 2.58 6.34 -7.52
N PRO A 30 2.85 7.19 -6.51
CA PRO A 30 2.11 7.18 -5.25
C PRO A 30 0.64 7.58 -5.41
N ARG A 31 -0.24 6.94 -4.65
CA ARG A 31 -1.69 7.19 -4.59
C ARG A 31 -2.11 8.07 -3.40
N VAL A 32 -1.14 8.49 -2.60
CA VAL A 32 -1.29 9.43 -1.49
C VAL A 32 -0.27 10.54 -1.64
N GLU A 33 -0.55 11.67 -1.00
CA GLU A 33 0.35 12.81 -0.98
C GLU A 33 1.69 12.43 -0.33
N VAL A 34 2.77 12.68 -1.08
CA VAL A 34 4.10 12.12 -0.79
C VAL A 34 4.87 12.99 0.20
N GLY A 35 4.65 14.30 0.19
CA GLY A 35 5.40 15.27 1.00
C GLY A 35 6.91 14.98 1.04
N GLU A 36 7.56 15.23 2.18
CA GLU A 36 8.93 14.78 2.48
C GLU A 36 9.00 13.38 3.12
N HIS A 37 8.03 12.50 2.84
CA HIS A 37 8.02 11.19 3.47
C HIS A 37 8.82 10.16 2.67
N LYS A 38 9.59 9.33 3.39
CA LYS A 38 10.26 8.16 2.81
C LYS A 38 9.24 7.25 2.12
N LYS A 39 9.64 6.60 1.02
CA LYS A 39 8.79 5.68 0.25
C LYS A 39 8.14 4.59 1.11
N THR A 40 8.81 4.14 2.16
CA THR A 40 8.25 3.17 3.12
C THR A 40 7.08 3.74 3.93
N THR A 41 7.15 5.01 4.34
CA THR A 41 6.07 5.71 5.04
C THR A 41 4.89 5.96 4.10
N VAL A 42 5.17 6.32 2.85
CA VAL A 42 4.16 6.51 1.80
C VAL A 42 3.42 5.20 1.55
N ALA A 43 4.13 4.09 1.36
CA ALA A 43 3.53 2.76 1.18
C ALA A 43 2.66 2.34 2.36
N GLN A 44 3.12 2.54 3.59
CA GLN A 44 2.32 2.24 4.78
C GLN A 44 1.06 3.12 4.85
N ARG A 45 1.13 4.39 4.44
CA ARG A 45 -0.04 5.27 4.33
C ARG A 45 -1.02 4.78 3.27
N GLU A 46 -0.54 4.39 2.09
CA GLU A 46 -1.42 3.87 1.03
C GLU A 46 -2.18 2.61 1.46
N VAL A 47 -1.55 1.73 2.24
CA VAL A 47 -2.19 0.51 2.74
C VAL A 47 -3.21 0.85 3.85
N ILE A 48 -2.90 1.75 4.78
CA ILE A 48 -3.84 2.09 5.85
C ILE A 48 -5.04 2.89 5.35
N THR A 49 -4.87 3.71 4.31
CA THR A 49 -5.96 4.44 3.65
C THR A 49 -6.71 3.58 2.62
N LYS A 50 -6.37 2.29 2.50
CA LYS A 50 -6.95 1.33 1.53
C LYS A 50 -6.83 1.74 0.06
N GLN A 51 -5.89 2.64 -0.26
CA GLN A 51 -5.55 2.99 -1.65
C GLN A 51 -4.74 1.87 -2.33
N VAL A 52 -4.15 0.97 -1.53
CA VAL A 52 -3.43 -0.22 -1.98
C VAL A 52 -3.91 -1.41 -1.17
N GLU A 53 -4.32 -2.46 -1.87
CA GLU A 53 -4.80 -3.71 -1.29
C GLU A 53 -4.01 -4.90 -1.86
N LYS A 54 -3.91 -5.97 -1.08
CA LYS A 54 -3.41 -7.25 -1.58
C LYS A 54 -4.42 -7.79 -2.61
N ILE A 55 -3.90 -8.21 -3.75
CA ILE A 55 -4.64 -9.01 -4.73
C ILE A 55 -4.30 -10.48 -4.51
N GLU A 56 -5.33 -11.32 -4.39
CA GLU A 56 -5.15 -12.78 -4.35
C GLU A 56 -4.69 -13.27 -5.74
N PRO A 57 -3.74 -14.22 -5.82
CA PRO A 57 -3.33 -14.79 -7.10
C PRO A 57 -4.49 -15.58 -7.71
N GLY A 58 -5.29 -14.91 -8.54
CA GLY A 58 -6.52 -15.41 -9.14
C GLY A 58 -7.60 -14.35 -9.32
N GLU A 59 -7.56 -13.26 -8.52
CA GLU A 59 -8.43 -12.10 -8.72
C GLU A 59 -7.84 -11.15 -9.76
N THR A 60 -8.31 -11.26 -11.00
CA THR A 60 -8.19 -10.16 -11.96
C THR A 60 -9.20 -9.10 -11.54
N LYS A 61 -8.78 -8.02 -10.87
CA LYS A 61 -9.60 -6.81 -10.77
C LYS A 61 -9.77 -6.29 -12.21
N THR A 62 -10.83 -6.73 -12.90
CA THR A 62 -11.34 -6.12 -14.12
C THR A 62 -11.63 -4.67 -13.79
N GLY A 63 -10.74 -3.77 -14.18
CA GLY A 63 -11.01 -2.34 -14.11
C GLY A 63 -12.17 -2.06 -15.05
N THR A 64 -13.35 -1.81 -14.50
CA THR A 64 -14.44 -1.16 -15.22
C THR A 64 -13.94 0.23 -15.60
N ILE A 65 -13.53 0.38 -16.85
CA ILE A 65 -13.48 1.66 -17.54
C ILE A 65 -14.93 2.00 -17.91
N GLU A 66 -15.58 2.84 -17.10
CA GLU A 66 -16.74 3.61 -17.55
C GLU A 66 -16.27 4.90 -18.24
#